data_AF-A0A4R6CPT1-F1
#
_entry.id   AF-A0A4R6CPT1-F1
#
_cell.length_a   1.000
_cell.length_b   1.000
_cell.length_c   1.000
_cell.angle_alpha   90.00
_cell.angle_beta   90.00
_cell.angle_gamma   90.00
#
_symmetry.space_group_name_H-M   'P 1'
#
loop_
_entity.id
_entity.type
_entity.pdbx_description
1 polymer ?
#
loop_
_entity_poly.entity_id
_entity_poly.type
_entity_poly.pdbx_seq_one_letter_code
_entity_poly.pdbx_strand_id
1 'polypeptide(L)'
;MNYLKLNRFSHHLQVSFNRLNVICRSLYKLYAPDGLKHRKNVDQTKLPDSSILAMLIWQTEIGIESQRRFCKFFVGLSHSRFNRRARMLLPLIRCIRQ
;
A
#
# COMPACT_ATOMS: atom_id res chain seq x y z
N MET A 1 -8.32 6.92 13.18
CA MET A 1 -8.82 6.24 11.97
C MET A 1 -8.25 4.82 11.92
N ASN A 2 -9.05 3.82 12.31
CA ASN A 2 -8.65 2.41 12.38
C ASN A 2 -9.10 1.70 11.09
N TYR A 3 -8.31 1.84 10.02
CA TYR A 3 -8.65 1.30 8.68
C TYR A 3 -8.27 -0.16 8.47
N LEU A 4 -7.63 -0.77 9.46
CA LEU A 4 -6.89 -2.01 9.30
C LEU A 4 -7.32 -2.97 10.41
N LYS A 5 -8.15 -3.97 10.08
CA LYS A 5 -8.26 -5.18 10.92
C LYS A 5 -7.08 -6.13 10.65
N LEU A 6 -5.89 -5.58 10.38
CA LEU A 6 -4.66 -6.32 10.17
C LEU A 6 -3.81 -6.24 11.45
N ASN A 7 -4.34 -6.75 12.55
CA ASN A 7 -3.57 -7.00 13.78
C ASN A 7 -2.73 -8.29 13.67
N ARG A 8 -2.31 -8.66 12.47
CA ARG A 8 -1.51 -9.87 12.25
C ARG A 8 -0.04 -9.46 12.21
N PHE A 9 0.78 -10.08 13.03
CA PHE A 9 2.23 -10.04 12.86
C PHE A 9 2.57 -10.95 11.69
N SER A 10 3.37 -10.48 10.73
CA SER A 10 3.91 -11.38 9.69
C SER A 10 5.19 -11.99 10.23
N HIS A 11 5.19 -13.32 10.41
CA HIS A 11 6.39 -14.06 10.85
C HIS A 11 7.50 -14.02 9.80
N HIS A 12 7.15 -13.92 8.51
CA HIS A 12 8.11 -13.84 7.41
C HIS A 12 8.74 -12.44 7.30
N LEU A 13 7.96 -11.37 7.46
CA LEU A 13 8.50 -10.01 7.49
C LEU A 13 9.17 -9.63 8.81
N GLN A 14 8.83 -10.31 9.90
CA GLN A 14 9.15 -9.92 11.28
C GLN A 14 8.71 -8.48 11.64
N VAL A 15 7.74 -7.92 10.92
CA VAL A 15 7.34 -6.52 11.00
C VAL A 15 5.82 -6.42 11.04
N SER A 16 5.30 -5.56 11.91
CA SER A 16 3.85 -5.24 11.95
C SER A 16 3.47 -4.38 10.75
N PHE A 17 2.20 -4.46 10.30
CA PHE A 17 1.71 -3.62 9.21
C PHE A 17 1.98 -2.13 9.45
N ASN A 18 1.84 -1.66 10.70
CA ASN A 18 2.09 -0.26 11.03
C ASN A 18 3.55 0.15 10.77
N ARG A 19 4.51 -0.71 11.16
CA ARG A 19 5.93 -0.43 10.93
C ARG A 19 6.30 -0.58 9.44
N LEU A 20 5.70 -1.53 8.72
CA LEU A 20 5.82 -1.60 7.26
C LEU A 20 5.30 -0.31 6.59
N ASN A 21 4.18 0.22 7.04
CA ASN A 21 3.62 1.47 6.50
C ASN A 21 4.53 2.68 6.73
N VAL A 22 5.24 2.74 7.86
CA VAL A 22 6.27 3.76 8.12
C VAL A 22 7.46 3.62 7.16
N ILE A 23 7.93 2.40 6.93
CA ILE A 23 9.01 2.12 5.96
C ILE A 23 8.57 2.54 4.55
N CYS A 24 7.39 2.09 4.10
CA CYS A 24 6.84 2.45 2.79
C CYS A 24 6.63 3.96 2.64
N ARG A 25 6.30 4.69 3.72
CA ARG A 25 6.20 6.15 3.68
C ARG A 25 7.55 6.81 3.43
N SER A 26 8.61 6.29 4.04
CA SER A 26 9.97 6.80 3.85
C SER A 26 10.46 6.51 2.42
N LEU A 27 10.27 5.27 1.95
CA LEU A 27 10.60 4.88 0.57
C LEU A 27 9.82 5.70 -0.46
N TYR A 28 8.52 5.90 -0.24
CA TYR A 28 7.70 6.72 -1.13
C TYR A 28 8.23 8.17 -1.20
N LYS A 29 8.59 8.78 -0.07
CA LYS A 29 9.16 10.14 -0.08
C LYS A 29 10.46 10.21 -0.88
N LEU A 30 11.33 9.20 -0.74
CA LEU A 30 12.64 9.17 -1.37
C LEU A 30 12.56 8.90 -2.88
N TYR A 31 11.76 7.91 -3.30
CA TYR A 31 11.80 7.40 -4.66
C TYR A 31 10.60 7.81 -5.53
N ALA A 32 9.50 8.30 -4.97
CA ALA A 32 8.34 8.67 -5.79
C ALA A 32 8.66 9.91 -6.65
N PRO A 33 8.38 9.87 -7.97
CA PRO A 33 8.55 11.04 -8.83
C PRO A 33 7.52 12.12 -8.47
N ASP A 34 7.83 13.38 -8.78
CA ASP A 34 6.98 14.51 -8.41
C ASP A 34 5.60 14.45 -9.05
N GLY A 35 5.48 13.93 -10.28
CA GLY A 35 4.19 13.70 -10.92
C GLY A 35 3.29 12.74 -10.15
N LEU A 36 3.87 11.82 -9.36
CA LEU A 36 3.13 10.91 -8.50
C LEU A 36 2.78 11.56 -7.16
N LYS A 37 3.73 12.30 -6.56
CA LYS A 37 3.58 13.02 -5.29
C LYS A 37 2.53 14.13 -5.37
N HIS A 38 2.48 14.84 -6.50
CA HIS A 38 1.62 16.00 -6.74
C HIS A 38 0.49 15.71 -7.74
N ARG A 39 0.11 14.44 -7.91
CA ARG A 39 -0.95 14.10 -8.87
C ARG A 39 -2.28 14.76 -8.47
N LYS A 40 -3.15 14.90 -9.47
CA LYS A 40 -4.52 15.38 -9.27
C LYS A 40 -5.24 14.57 -8.18
N ASN A 41 -5.90 15.29 -7.27
CA ASN A 41 -6.70 14.75 -6.16
C ASN A 41 -5.89 13.99 -5.08
N VAL A 42 -4.56 14.15 -5.00
CA VAL A 42 -3.76 13.49 -3.96
C VAL A 42 -4.27 13.79 -2.55
N ASP A 43 -4.62 15.05 -2.27
CA ASP A 43 -5.11 15.50 -0.97
C ASP A 43 -6.55 15.04 -0.67
N GLN A 44 -7.31 14.68 -1.71
CA GLN A 44 -8.67 14.15 -1.56
C GLN A 44 -8.66 12.63 -1.32
N THR A 45 -7.50 11.98 -1.37
CA THR A 45 -7.42 10.54 -1.14
C THR A 45 -7.49 10.22 0.35
N LYS A 46 -8.48 9.41 0.76
CA LYS A 46 -8.63 8.94 2.15
C LYS A 46 -7.49 8.05 2.65
N LEU A 47 -6.67 7.54 1.74
CA LEU A 47 -5.58 6.61 2.03
C LEU A 47 -4.33 7.10 1.29
N PRO A 48 -3.18 7.25 1.95
CA PRO A 48 -1.96 7.67 1.26
C PRO A 48 -1.39 6.54 0.39
N ASP A 49 -0.58 6.89 -0.61
CA ASP A 49 0.06 5.89 -1.48
C ASP A 49 0.98 4.95 -0.73
N SER A 50 1.68 5.45 0.28
CA SER A 50 2.53 4.64 1.15
C SER A 50 1.75 3.48 1.78
N SER A 51 0.47 3.70 2.10
CA SER A 51 -0.39 2.64 2.64
C SER A 51 -0.84 1.66 1.57
N ILE A 52 -1.06 2.11 0.32
CA ILE A 52 -1.30 1.18 -0.80
C ILE A 52 -0.04 0.31 -1.06
N LEU A 53 1.16 0.89 -0.99
CA LEU A 53 2.41 0.16 -1.10
C LEU A 53 2.57 -0.88 0.00
N ALA A 54 2.35 -0.48 1.25
CA ALA A 54 2.40 -1.40 2.40
C ALA A 54 1.37 -2.51 2.25
N MET A 55 0.18 -2.20 1.75
CA MET A 55 -0.87 -3.19 1.45
C MET A 55 -0.44 -4.18 0.36
N LEU A 56 0.23 -3.75 -0.71
CA LEU A 56 0.70 -4.66 -1.76
C LEU A 56 1.75 -5.64 -1.24
N ILE A 57 2.72 -5.14 -0.47
CA ILE A 57 3.74 -6.00 0.18
C ILE A 57 3.05 -6.95 1.16
N TRP A 58 2.15 -6.42 2.00
CA TRP A 58 1.42 -7.22 2.97
C TRP A 58 0.57 -8.32 2.32
N GLN A 59 -0.05 -8.05 1.17
CA GLN A 59 -0.83 -9.01 0.41
C GLN A 59 0.03 -10.22 -0.01
N THR A 60 1.24 -9.97 -0.52
CA THR A 60 2.19 -11.02 -0.91
C THR A 60 2.60 -11.85 0.31
N GLU A 61 2.85 -11.20 1.43
CA GLU A 61 3.33 -11.84 2.66
C GLU A 61 2.30 -12.75 3.33
N ILE A 62 1.02 -12.41 3.22
CA ILE A 62 -0.06 -13.29 3.71
C ILE A 62 -0.53 -14.30 2.66
N GLY A 63 0.09 -14.33 1.47
CA GLY A 63 -0.21 -15.29 0.41
C GLY A 63 -1.58 -15.14 -0.23
N ILE A 64 -2.19 -13.94 -0.20
CA ILE A 64 -3.51 -13.73 -0.83
C ILE A 64 -3.32 -13.20 -2.25
N GLU A 65 -3.43 -14.08 -3.24
CA GLU A 65 -3.30 -13.69 -4.65
C GLU A 65 -4.49 -12.82 -5.13
N SER A 66 -5.70 -13.15 -4.66
CA SER A 66 -6.91 -12.45 -5.08
C SER A 66 -7.02 -11.06 -4.44
N GLN A 67 -6.80 -10.02 -5.24
CA GLN A 67 -6.99 -8.62 -4.81
C GLN A 67 -8.40 -8.35 -4.27
N ARG A 68 -9.42 -8.98 -4.85
CA ARG A 68 -10.80 -8.88 -4.37
C ARG A 68 -10.96 -9.45 -2.96
N ARG A 69 -10.36 -10.62 -2.68
CA ARG A 69 -10.38 -11.21 -1.33
C ARG A 69 -9.59 -10.34 -0.36
N PHE A 70 -8.43 -9.83 -0.78
CA PHE A 70 -7.59 -8.96 0.03
C PHE A 70 -8.29 -7.64 0.40
N CYS A 71 -8.97 -6.98 -0.56
CA CYS A 71 -9.65 -5.72 -0.30
C CYS A 71 -10.79 -5.84 0.73
N LYS A 72 -11.34 -7.04 0.97
CA LYS A 72 -12.39 -7.24 2.00
C LYS A 72 -11.89 -6.94 3.42
N PHE A 73 -10.58 -6.94 3.66
CA PHE A 73 -10.01 -6.61 4.97
C PHE A 73 -10.02 -5.10 5.28
N PHE A 74 -10.37 -4.24 4.31
CA PHE A 74 -10.27 -2.79 4.45
C PHE A 74 -11.64 -2.13 4.24
N VAL A 75 -12.03 -1.28 5.18
CA VAL A 75 -13.28 -0.52 5.09
C VAL A 75 -13.02 0.77 4.31
N GLY A 76 -13.83 1.05 3.29
CA GLY A 76 -13.80 2.32 2.55
C GLY A 76 -12.88 2.37 1.33
N LEU A 77 -12.28 1.25 0.93
CA LEU A 77 -11.52 1.14 -0.31
C LEU A 77 -12.12 0.04 -1.19
N SER A 78 -12.74 0.42 -2.32
CA SER A 78 -13.23 -0.57 -3.27
C SER A 78 -12.06 -1.26 -3.97
N HIS A 79 -12.24 -2.52 -4.33
CA HIS A 79 -11.28 -3.30 -5.13
C HIS A 79 -10.83 -2.54 -6.39
N SER A 80 -11.76 -1.92 -7.12
CA SER A 80 -11.44 -1.11 -8.31
C SER A 80 -10.51 0.06 -8.00
N ARG A 81 -10.74 0.79 -6.89
CA ARG A 81 -9.91 1.91 -6.47
C ARG A 81 -8.53 1.45 -6.00
N PHE A 82 -8.47 0.36 -5.24
CA PHE A 82 -7.21 -0.27 -4.84
C PHE A 82 -6.39 -0.63 -6.07
N ASN A 83 -6.94 -1.39 -7.00
CA ASN A 83 -6.22 -1.87 -8.18
C ASN A 83 -5.72 -0.73 -9.08
N ARG A 84 -6.54 0.31 -9.26
CA ARG A 84 -6.13 1.49 -10.03
C ARG A 84 -4.88 2.14 -9.43
N ARG A 85 -4.87 2.32 -8.10
CA ARG A 85 -3.72 2.92 -7.40
C ARG A 85 -2.54 1.98 -7.31
N ALA A 86 -2.77 0.69 -7.09
CA ALA A 86 -1.73 -0.33 -7.08
C ALA A 86 -0.97 -0.33 -8.41
N ARG A 87 -1.68 -0.36 -9.55
CA ARG A 87 -1.06 -0.29 -10.88
C ARG A 87 -0.22 0.97 -11.09
N MET A 88 -0.74 2.12 -10.66
CA MET A 88 0.00 3.39 -10.72
C MET A 88 1.27 3.37 -9.85
N LEU A 89 1.29 2.58 -8.77
CA LEU A 89 2.44 2.46 -7.86
C LEU A 89 3.41 1.33 -8.24
N LEU A 90 3.06 0.43 -9.16
CA LEU A 90 3.94 -0.66 -9.60
C LEU A 90 5.30 -0.18 -10.12
N PRO A 91 5.41 0.90 -10.92
CA PRO A 91 6.71 1.40 -11.36
C PRO A 91 7.62 1.79 -10.19
N LEU A 92 7.06 2.41 -9.14
CA LEU A 92 7.80 2.78 -7.94
C LEU A 92 8.36 1.56 -7.19
N ILE A 93 7.60 0.46 -7.12
CA ILE A 93 8.07 -0.80 -6.52
C ILE A 93 9.27 -1.35 -7.31
N ARG A 94 9.27 -1.21 -8.64
CA ARG A 94 10.42 -1.62 -9.47
C ARG A 94 11.65 -0.77 -9.20
N CYS A 95 11.50 0.54 -9.06
CA CYS A 95 12.61 1.45 -8.73
C CYS A 95 13.23 1.17 -7.36
N ILE A 96 12.42 0.77 -6.36
CA ILE A 96 12.93 0.43 -5.01
C ILE A 96 13.75 -0.87 -5.00
N ARG A 97 13.52 -1.77 -5.96
CA ARG A 97 14.21 -3.08 -6.05
C ARG A 97 15.57 -3.02 -6.76
N GLN A 98 15.88 -1.92 -7.44
CA GLN A 98 17.15 -1.70 -8.15
C GLN A 98 18.15 -1.03 -7.21
#